data_AF-A0AAU7PPD2-F1
#
_entry.id   AF-A0AAU7PPD2-F1
#
_cell.length_a   1.000
_cell.length_b   1.000
_cell.length_c   1.000
_cell.angle_alpha   90.00
_cell.angle_beta   90.00
_cell.angle_gamma   90.00
#
_symmetry.space_group_name_H-M   'P 1'
#
loop_
_entity.id
_entity.type
_entity.pdbx_description
1 polymer ?
#
loop_
_entity_poly.entity_id
_entity_poly.type
_entity_poly.pdbx_seq_one_letter_code
_entity_poly.pdbx_strand_id
1 'polypeptide(L)'
;MKEIKETVVENKKGNAEITRENQTKYHTEVDLIPDVEYEKVMWGRIKDLMKDKNINYETLSRILGYEDGSSLSRIKNSERKFSLQHILKLSKYFNVSIDYLLGRTDIKELHHIDAPEEYESNFHCLISTMLNFLPEDRRQPFMEKVLQDNK
;
A
#
# COMPACT_ATOMS: atom_id res chain seq x y z
N MET A 1 32.56 1.53 -4.07
CA MET A 1 32.13 0.17 -3.66
C MET A 1 31.59 0.29 -2.23
N LYS A 2 30.36 -0.16 -1.96
CA LYS A 2 29.83 -0.20 -0.58
C LYS A 2 30.37 -1.43 0.13
N GLU A 3 30.85 -1.29 1.36
CA GLU A 3 31.18 -2.41 2.24
C GLU A 3 29.89 -3.09 2.70
N ILE A 4 29.81 -4.41 2.50
CA ILE A 4 28.79 -5.26 3.09
C ILE A 4 29.35 -5.66 4.46
N LYS A 5 28.73 -5.22 5.56
CA LYS A 5 29.05 -5.76 6.88
C LYS A 5 28.33 -7.09 7.05
N GLU A 6 29.01 -8.17 6.68
CA GLU A 6 28.56 -9.53 7.00
C GLU A 6 28.93 -9.84 8.45
N THR A 7 27.94 -10.21 9.27
CA THR A 7 28.19 -10.71 10.62
C THR A 7 27.85 -12.18 10.66
N VAL A 8 28.84 -13.00 11.01
CA VAL A 8 28.67 -14.45 11.15
C VAL A 8 28.21 -14.73 12.57
N VAL A 9 27.04 -15.38 12.71
CA VAL A 9 26.52 -15.80 14.01
C VAL A 9 26.31 -17.31 13.97
N GLU A 10 26.84 -18.04 14.96
CA GLU A 10 26.57 -19.47 15.08
C GLU A 10 25.15 -19.72 15.57
N ASN A 11 24.40 -20.54 14.84
CA ASN A 11 23.08 -20.95 15.29
C ASN A 11 23.16 -22.06 16.34
N LYS A 12 22.05 -22.31 17.05
CA LYS A 12 21.95 -23.29 18.15
C LYS A 12 22.24 -24.75 17.75
N LYS A 13 22.51 -25.03 16.47
CA LYS A 13 22.91 -26.33 15.95
C LYS A 13 24.41 -26.40 15.58
N GLY A 14 25.19 -25.36 15.89
CA GLY A 14 26.63 -25.30 15.62
C GLY A 14 26.99 -24.97 14.17
N ASN A 15 26.03 -24.50 13.37
CA ASN A 15 26.29 -24.08 11.99
C ASN A 15 26.44 -22.56 11.94
N ALA A 16 27.45 -22.09 11.21
CA ALA A 16 27.64 -20.67 10.93
C ALA A 16 26.52 -20.17 10.00
N GLU A 17 25.76 -19.19 10.45
CA GLU A 17 24.68 -18.55 9.69
C GLU A 17 25.10 -17.11 9.37
N ILE A 18 25.20 -16.78 8.08
CA ILE A 18 25.55 -15.43 7.63
C ILE A 18 24.27 -14.61 7.61
N THR A 19 24.12 -13.67 8.55
CA THR A 19 23.04 -12.69 8.50
C THR A 19 23.55 -11.43 7.80
N ARG A 20 22.89 -11.08 6.69
CA ARG A 20 23.16 -9.84 5.95
C ARG A 20 22.17 -8.78 6.42
N GLU A 21 22.66 -7.78 7.14
CA GLU A 21 21.88 -6.56 7.35
C GLU A 21 21.79 -5.82 6.01
N ASN A 22 20.60 -5.80 5.41
CA ASN A 22 20.33 -4.95 4.26
C ASN A 22 20.32 -3.48 4.73
N GLN A 23 21.49 -2.84 4.79
CA GLN A 23 21.59 -1.39 4.89
C GLN A 23 21.25 -0.76 3.53
N THR A 24 19.97 -0.75 3.18
CA THR A 24 19.49 0.03 2.03
C THR A 24 19.56 1.52 2.37
N LYS A 25 20.72 2.13 2.14
CA LYS A 25 20.95 3.58 2.16
C LYS A 25 20.22 4.22 0.97
N TYR A 26 18.91 4.40 1.10
CA TYR A 26 18.18 5.45 0.38
C TYR A 26 18.07 6.63 1.34
N HIS A 27 18.70 7.76 1.01
CA HIS A 27 18.34 9.06 1.56
C HIS A 27 17.62 9.75 0.42
N THR A 28 16.30 9.72 0.47
CA THR A 28 15.48 10.60 -0.36
C THR A 28 14.90 11.59 0.62
N GLU A 29 15.28 12.86 0.50
CA GLU A 29 14.69 13.99 1.23
C GLU A 29 13.24 14.22 0.72
N VAL A 30 12.40 13.24 0.95
CA VAL A 30 10.95 13.39 1.06
C VAL A 30 10.71 13.02 2.49
N ASP A 31 10.12 13.92 3.29
CA ASP A 31 9.79 13.66 4.69
C ASP A 31 9.17 12.26 4.84
N LEU A 32 10.00 11.27 5.17
CA LEU A 32 9.58 9.91 5.43
C LEU A 32 8.84 10.02 6.74
N ILE A 33 7.52 10.14 6.61
CA ILE A 33 6.53 10.19 7.67
C ILE A 33 7.02 9.26 8.80
N PRO A 34 7.36 9.81 9.98
CA PRO A 34 8.23 9.19 10.95
C PRO A 34 7.62 7.90 11.46
N ASP A 35 8.13 6.72 11.03
CA ASP A 35 7.74 5.37 11.49
C ASP A 35 6.34 5.32 12.11
N VAL A 36 5.35 5.87 11.39
CA VAL A 36 4.02 6.03 11.96
C VAL A 36 3.53 4.62 12.17
N GLU A 37 2.91 4.38 13.32
CA GLU A 37 2.32 3.11 13.74
C GLU A 37 1.08 2.81 12.86
N TYR A 38 1.27 2.81 11.53
CA TYR A 38 0.27 2.65 10.49
C TYR A 38 -0.51 1.36 10.70
N GLU A 39 0.17 0.31 11.15
CA GLU A 39 -0.44 -0.96 11.51
C GLU A 39 -1.47 -0.79 12.65
N LYS A 40 -1.17 0.01 13.67
CA LYS A 40 -2.08 0.25 14.79
C LYS A 40 -3.24 1.15 14.40
N VAL A 41 -2.99 2.21 13.63
CA VAL A 41 -4.04 3.11 13.12
C VAL A 41 -4.99 2.32 12.22
N MET A 42 -4.46 1.59 11.25
CA MET A 42 -5.23 0.72 10.35
C MET A 42 -6.02 -0.32 11.13
N TRP A 43 -5.39 -1.01 12.08
CA TRP A 43 -6.08 -2.00 12.90
C TRP A 43 -7.20 -1.40 13.75
N GLY A 44 -7.01 -0.18 14.25
CA GLY A 44 -8.06 0.61 14.90
C GLY A 44 -9.27 0.78 13.98
N ARG A 45 -9.05 1.31 12.77
CA ARG A 45 -10.10 1.56 11.78
C ARG A 45 -10.80 0.28 11.33
N ILE A 46 -10.06 -0.82 11.12
CA ILE A 46 -10.65 -2.13 10.80
C ILE A 46 -11.58 -2.61 11.90
N LYS A 47 -11.19 -2.48 13.18
CA LYS A 47 -12.06 -2.89 14.30
C LYS A 47 -13.36 -2.08 14.35
N ASP A 48 -13.30 -0.79 14.06
CA ASP A 48 -14.49 0.05 14.07
C ASP A 48 -15.41 -0.29 12.88
N LEU A 49 -14.83 -0.50 11.69
CA LEU A 49 -15.58 -0.99 10.52
C LEU A 49 -16.21 -2.37 10.74
N MET A 50 -15.54 -3.27 11.47
CA MET A 50 -16.10 -4.57 11.86
C MET A 50 -17.31 -4.42 12.77
N LYS A 51 -17.28 -3.48 13.73
CA LYS A 51 -18.42 -3.17 14.61
C LYS A 51 -19.58 -2.60 13.79
N ASP A 52 -19.29 -1.64 12.91
CA ASP A 52 -20.29 -0.99 12.05
C ASP A 52 -21.03 -2.02 11.17
N LYS A 53 -20.31 -3.03 10.65
CA LYS A 53 -20.89 -4.14 9.86
C LYS A 53 -21.33 -5.36 10.68
N ASN A 54 -21.20 -5.33 12.00
CA ASN A 54 -21.50 -6.44 12.91
C ASN A 54 -20.85 -7.78 12.51
N ILE A 55 -19.54 -7.75 12.18
CA ILE A 55 -18.77 -8.96 11.84
C ILE A 55 -17.69 -9.28 12.88
N ASN A 56 -17.37 -10.56 13.02
CA ASN A 56 -16.34 -11.04 13.95
C ASN A 56 -15.00 -11.31 13.23
N TYR A 57 -13.95 -11.61 14.01
CA TYR A 57 -12.61 -11.87 13.47
C TYR A 57 -12.56 -13.09 12.54
N GLU A 58 -13.38 -14.11 12.79
CA GLU A 58 -13.45 -15.29 11.92
C GLU A 58 -13.93 -14.91 10.51
N THR A 59 -14.99 -14.10 10.44
CA THR A 59 -15.52 -13.56 9.18
C THR A 59 -14.48 -12.69 8.48
N LEU A 60 -13.77 -11.82 9.21
CA LEU A 60 -12.66 -11.03 8.67
C LEU A 60 -11.57 -11.93 8.06
N SER A 61 -11.22 -13.04 8.72
CA SER A 61 -10.18 -13.94 8.23
C SER A 61 -10.57 -14.57 6.90
N ARG A 62 -11.82 -15.01 6.78
CA ARG A 62 -12.37 -15.57 5.54
C ARG A 62 -12.40 -14.52 4.41
N ILE A 63 -12.76 -13.27 4.71
CA ILE A 63 -12.72 -12.15 3.74
C ILE A 63 -11.30 -11.95 3.19
N LEU A 64 -10.29 -12.05 4.05
CA LEU A 64 -8.89 -11.92 3.65
C LEU A 64 -8.38 -13.14 2.87
N GLY A 65 -9.10 -14.26 2.91
CA GLY A 65 -8.75 -15.51 2.22
C GLY A 65 -7.92 -16.46 3.07
N TYR A 66 -7.99 -16.34 4.40
CA TYR A 66 -7.37 -17.29 5.33
C TYR A 66 -8.36 -18.40 5.70
N GLU A 67 -7.83 -19.61 5.89
CA GLU A 67 -8.60 -20.78 6.33
C GLU A 67 -9.01 -20.67 7.80
N ASP A 68 -8.20 -20.00 8.63
CA ASP A 68 -8.45 -19.84 10.07
C ASP A 68 -8.09 -18.43 10.60
N GLY A 69 -8.45 -18.15 11.86
CA GLY A 69 -8.20 -16.86 12.52
C GLY A 69 -6.76 -16.66 13.02
N SER A 70 -5.88 -17.67 12.94
CA SER A 70 -4.51 -17.60 13.49
C SER A 70 -3.66 -16.54 12.79
N SER A 71 -3.92 -16.34 11.49
CA SER A 71 -3.25 -15.33 10.66
C SER A 71 -3.56 -13.90 11.11
N LEU A 72 -4.78 -13.64 11.60
CA LEU A 72 -5.17 -12.33 12.14
C LEU A 72 -4.49 -12.01 13.47
N SER A 73 -4.27 -13.00 14.32
CA SER A 73 -3.58 -12.80 15.61
C SER A 73 -2.16 -12.29 15.43
N ARG A 74 -1.42 -12.83 14.45
CA ARG A 74 -0.06 -12.39 14.12
C ARG A 74 -0.05 -10.98 13.53
N ILE A 75 -1.07 -10.63 12.76
CA ILE A 75 -1.23 -9.27 12.23
C ILE A 75 -1.53 -8.28 13.36
N LYS A 76 -2.44 -8.64 14.27
CA LYS A 76 -2.78 -7.84 15.45
C LYS A 76 -1.57 -7.56 16.33
N ASN A 77 -0.66 -8.52 16.48
CA ASN A 77 0.55 -8.39 17.28
C ASN A 77 1.70 -7.69 16.54
N SER A 78 1.45 -7.16 15.34
CA SER A 78 2.45 -6.55 14.46
C SER A 78 3.59 -7.49 14.04
N GLU A 79 3.43 -8.81 14.24
CA GLU A 79 4.37 -9.84 13.77
C GLU A 79 4.28 -10.04 12.25
N ARG A 80 3.16 -9.63 11.65
CA ARG A 80 2.92 -9.70 10.20
C ARG A 80 2.16 -8.47 9.73
N LYS A 81 2.58 -7.88 8.61
CA LYS A 81 1.86 -6.76 7.98
C LYS A 81 0.75 -7.24 7.04
N PHE A 82 -0.25 -6.39 6.82
CA PHE A 82 -1.20 -6.60 5.72
C PHE A 82 -0.47 -6.51 4.38
N SER A 83 -0.79 -7.42 3.45
CA SER A 83 -0.36 -7.29 2.06
C SER A 83 -1.23 -6.25 1.34
N LEU A 84 -0.75 -5.73 0.21
CA LEU A 84 -1.56 -4.85 -0.64
C LEU A 84 -2.89 -5.51 -1.04
N GLN A 85 -2.88 -6.81 -1.33
CA GLN A 85 -4.08 -7.56 -1.66
C GLN A 85 -5.08 -7.58 -0.50
N HIS A 86 -4.62 -7.70 0.75
CA HIS A 86 -5.52 -7.61 1.91
C HIS A 86 -6.13 -6.22 2.01
N ILE A 87 -5.33 -5.17 1.86
CA ILE A 87 -5.80 -3.77 1.94
C ILE A 87 -6.87 -3.50 0.87
N LEU A 88 -6.65 -3.97 -0.36
CA LEU A 88 -7.63 -3.86 -1.44
C LEU A 88 -8.93 -4.61 -1.15
N LYS A 89 -8.83 -5.85 -0.64
CA LYS A 89 -10.01 -6.63 -0.23
C LYS A 89 -10.81 -5.94 0.88
N LEU A 90 -10.12 -5.39 1.88
CA LEU A 90 -10.74 -4.66 2.99
C LEU A 90 -11.42 -3.38 2.50
N SER A 91 -10.74 -2.59 1.67
CA SER A 91 -11.27 -1.35 1.09
C SER A 91 -12.56 -1.64 0.32
N LYS A 92 -12.54 -2.66 -0.54
CA LYS A 92 -13.71 -3.10 -1.30
C LYS A 92 -14.83 -3.62 -0.40
N TYR A 93 -14.51 -4.46 0.59
CA TYR A 93 -15.50 -5.07 1.47
C TYR A 93 -16.21 -4.03 2.35
N PHE A 94 -15.46 -3.10 2.91
CA PHE A 94 -16.01 -2.05 3.78
C PHE A 94 -16.50 -0.81 3.01
N ASN A 95 -16.26 -0.76 1.70
CA ASN A 95 -16.58 0.37 0.83
C ASN A 95 -15.96 1.68 1.32
N VAL A 96 -14.64 1.64 1.56
CA VAL A 96 -13.85 2.79 2.04
C VAL A 96 -12.59 2.99 1.21
N SER A 97 -12.05 4.21 1.19
CA SER A 97 -10.77 4.51 0.53
C SER A 97 -9.59 3.78 1.18
N ILE A 98 -8.58 3.49 0.37
CA ILE A 98 -7.32 2.92 0.87
C ILE A 98 -6.60 3.93 1.76
N ASP A 99 -6.69 5.23 1.43
CA ASP A 99 -6.14 6.30 2.25
C ASP A 99 -6.80 6.38 3.64
N TYR A 100 -8.11 6.09 3.72
CA TYR A 100 -8.79 5.88 4.98
C TYR A 100 -8.33 4.59 5.69
N LEU A 101 -8.09 3.48 5.01
CA LEU A 101 -7.57 2.31 5.74
C LEU A 101 -6.16 2.56 6.30
N LEU A 102 -5.33 3.28 5.55
CA LEU A 102 -3.94 3.54 5.89
C LEU A 102 -3.73 4.69 6.87
N GLY A 103 -4.75 5.42 7.31
CA GLY A 103 -4.53 6.54 8.22
C GLY A 103 -4.13 7.86 7.55
N ARG A 104 -4.14 7.95 6.22
CA ARG A 104 -3.71 9.17 5.49
C ARG A 104 -4.77 10.27 5.48
N THR A 105 -6.04 9.88 5.59
CA THR A 105 -7.20 10.79 5.65
C THR A 105 -8.27 10.21 6.58
N ASP A 106 -9.11 11.04 7.20
CA ASP A 106 -10.29 10.60 7.94
C ASP A 106 -11.54 10.43 7.05
N ILE A 107 -11.44 10.79 5.76
CA ILE A 107 -12.51 10.65 4.77
C ILE A 107 -12.65 9.18 4.38
N LYS A 108 -13.72 8.52 4.86
CA LYS A 108 -14.04 7.11 4.55
C LYS A 108 -14.30 6.88 3.07
N GLU A 109 -14.97 7.83 2.44
CA GLU A 109 -15.52 7.67 1.09
C GLU A 109 -14.41 7.41 0.06
N LEU A 110 -14.68 6.47 -0.84
CA LEU A 110 -13.98 6.47 -2.12
C LEU A 110 -14.37 7.80 -2.78
N HIS A 111 -13.40 8.62 -3.20
CA HIS A 111 -13.70 9.69 -4.14
C HIS A 111 -14.15 9.01 -5.44
N HIS A 112 -15.46 8.78 -5.54
CA HIS A 112 -16.08 8.44 -6.79
C HIS A 112 -16.01 9.72 -7.63
N ILE A 113 -15.15 9.71 -8.64
CA ILE A 113 -15.13 10.78 -9.64
C ILE A 113 -16.38 10.55 -10.49
N ASP A 114 -17.53 10.95 -9.95
CA ASP A 114 -18.85 10.82 -10.59
C ASP A 114 -19.13 11.98 -11.56
N ALA A 115 -18.20 12.94 -11.66
CA ALA A 115 -18.27 14.07 -12.57
C ALA A 115 -17.24 13.90 -13.71
N PRO A 116 -17.69 13.75 -14.98
CA PRO A 116 -16.81 13.67 -16.14
C PRO A 116 -15.79 14.82 -16.24
N GLU A 117 -16.16 16.02 -15.80
CA GLU A 117 -15.32 17.23 -15.86
C GLU A 117 -14.08 17.15 -14.95
N GLU A 118 -14.20 16.46 -13.82
CA GLU A 118 -13.09 16.26 -12.88
C GLU A 118 -12.15 15.13 -13.36
N TYR A 119 -12.70 14.14 -14.08
CA TYR A 119 -11.95 13.10 -14.77
C TYR A 119 -11.05 13.69 -15.86
N GLU A 120 -11.59 14.57 -16.69
CA GLU A 120 -10.84 15.26 -17.74
C GLU A 120 -9.72 16.12 -17.14
N SER A 121 -10.00 16.82 -16.04
CA SER A 121 -9.00 17.65 -15.36
C SER A 121 -7.85 16.81 -14.77
N ASN A 122 -8.19 15.70 -14.11
CA ASN A 122 -7.19 14.79 -13.53
C ASN A 122 -6.40 14.04 -14.61
N PHE A 123 -7.07 13.60 -15.67
CA PHE A 123 -6.43 12.96 -16.81
C PHE A 123 -5.50 13.93 -17.54
N HIS A 124 -5.94 15.15 -17.81
CA HIS A 124 -5.12 16.19 -18.42
C HIS A 124 -3.90 16.53 -17.55
N CYS A 125 -4.08 16.64 -16.23
CA CYS A 125 -2.97 16.86 -15.30
C CYS A 125 -1.96 15.70 -15.31
N LEU A 126 -2.45 14.45 -15.29
CA LEU A 126 -1.61 13.26 -15.36
C LEU A 126 -0.83 13.20 -16.68
N ILE A 127 -1.51 13.42 -17.81
CA ILE A 127 -0.89 13.43 -19.15
C ILE A 127 0.14 14.55 -19.25
N SER A 128 -0.19 15.77 -18.80
CA SER A 128 0.76 16.89 -18.77
C SER A 128 1.98 16.57 -17.92
N THR A 129 1.77 15.91 -16.77
CA THR A 129 2.86 15.47 -15.89
C THR A 129 3.74 14.43 -16.59
N MET A 130 3.14 13.43 -17.25
CA MET A 130 3.87 12.39 -17.99
C MET A 130 4.67 12.97 -19.17
N LEU A 131 4.10 13.95 -19.89
CA LEU A 131 4.78 14.64 -21.00
C LEU A 131 6.00 15.43 -20.54
N ASN A 132 5.98 16.01 -19.34
CA ASN A 132 7.14 16.71 -18.77
C ASN A 132 8.33 15.78 -18.52
N PHE A 133 8.08 14.49 -18.29
CA PHE A 133 9.12 13.46 -18.14
C PHE A 133 9.54 12.82 -19.47
N LEU A 134 8.91 13.20 -20.59
CA LEU A 134 9.25 12.71 -21.93
C LEU A 134 10.11 13.74 -22.69
N PRO A 135 11.16 13.27 -23.41
CA PRO A 135 11.84 14.05 -24.45
C PRO A 135 10.85 14.64 -25.47
N GLU A 136 11.12 15.85 -25.97
CA GLU A 136 10.19 16.60 -26.82
C GLU A 136 9.76 15.85 -28.08
N ASP A 137 10.69 15.14 -28.71
CA ASP A 137 10.47 14.30 -29.89
C ASP A 137 9.51 13.13 -29.64
N ARG A 138 9.33 12.73 -28.38
CA ARG A 138 8.44 11.62 -27.97
C ARG A 138 7.09 12.05 -27.43
N ARG A 139 6.86 13.35 -27.25
CA ARG A 139 5.59 13.88 -26.74
C ARG A 139 4.44 13.71 -27.73
N GLN A 140 4.64 14.12 -28.99
CA GLN A 140 3.61 14.03 -30.04
C GLN A 140 3.17 12.57 -30.31
N PRO A 141 4.08 11.59 -30.50
CA PRO A 141 3.68 10.21 -30.74
C PRO A 141 2.96 9.57 -29.53
N PHE A 142 3.34 9.96 -28.30
CA PHE A 142 2.64 9.51 -27.10
C PHE A 142 1.20 10.02 -27.07
N MET A 143 0.98 11.30 -27.37
CA MET A 143 -0.37 11.88 -27.40
C MET A 143 -1.26 11.25 -28.47
N GLU A 144 -0.73 11.01 -29.67
CA GLU A 144 -1.49 10.36 -30.75
C GLU A 144 -1.94 8.95 -30.36
N LYS A 145 -1.06 8.19 -29.70
CA LYS A 145 -1.38 6.87 -29.18
C LYS A 145 -2.45 6.92 -28.09
N VAL A 146 -2.32 7.83 -27.12
CA VAL A 146 -3.31 8.02 -26.06
C VAL A 146 -4.68 8.36 -26.64
N LEU A 147 -4.75 9.22 -27.66
CA LEU A 147 -6.01 9.59 -28.31
C LEU A 147 -6.61 8.47 -29.17
N GLN A 148 -5.78 7.56 -29.72
CA GLN A 148 -6.27 6.37 -30.43
C GLN A 148 -6.80 5.30 -29.47
N ASP A 149 -6.12 5.09 -28.34
CA ASP A 149 -6.47 4.05 -27.36
C ASP A 149 -7.73 4.42 -26.53
N ASN A 150 -8.13 5.71 -26.50
CA ASN A 150 -9.31 6.22 -25.77
C ASN A 150 -10.51 6.59 -26.67
N LYS A 151 -10.55 6.11 -27.92
CA LYS A 151 -11.73 6.16 -28.80
C LYS A 151 -12.56 4.88 -28.70
#